data_AF-A0A9P4GVB1-F1
#
_entry.id   AF-A0A9P4GVB1-F1
#
_cell.length_a   1.000
_cell.length_b   1.000
_cell.length_c   1.000
_cell.angle_alpha   90.00
_cell.angle_beta   90.00
_cell.angle_gamma   90.00
#
_symmetry.space_group_name_H-M   'P 1'
#
loop_
_entity.id
_entity.type
_entity.pdbx_description
1 polymer ?
#
loop_
_entity_poly.entity_id
_entity_poly.type
_entity_poly.pdbx_seq_one_letter_code
_entity_poly.pdbx_strand_id
1 'polypeptide(L)'
;MRCPGPPCNLGPHCWRDPFGKKHYKLRTHHLKALIELVQQGLVLNTHNDVPEEIRDQLYAEDHQRRERPASGTSTSTPGLPPITINNVMPSPFQDSPLPISSSASAASHGRLVGSVSLDIPGPRDLAVLAYSDWQRSNVVDEAQKAEYQKACDLVLREMLDLEQVYEDQNLAFFIQGGVKSGVARRFVSDIARWARDYKTTYRSDDIEVRSL
;
A
#
# COMPACT_ATOMS: atom_id res chain seq x y z
N MET A 1 12.19 28.16 4.85
CA MET A 1 11.32 27.11 4.26
C MET A 1 10.10 27.71 3.54
N ARG A 2 10.30 28.70 2.66
CA ARG A 2 9.23 29.25 1.81
C ARG A 2 9.19 28.46 0.51
N CYS A 3 8.01 28.19 -0.05
CA CYS A 3 7.95 27.45 -1.30
C CYS A 3 8.67 28.24 -2.42
N PRO A 4 9.60 27.64 -3.19
CA PRO A 4 10.41 28.33 -4.22
C PRO A 4 9.62 28.71 -5.50
N GLY A 5 8.30 28.88 -5.42
CA GLY A 5 7.45 29.16 -6.58
C GLY A 5 7.16 27.93 -7.45
N PRO A 6 6.49 28.10 -8.60
CA PRO A 6 5.98 27.01 -9.44
C PRO A 6 7.09 25.99 -9.76
N PRO A 7 6.85 24.66 -9.59
CA PRO A 7 5.60 23.91 -9.77
C PRO A 7 4.87 23.49 -8.46
N CYS A 8 4.74 24.39 -7.50
CA CYS A 8 4.22 24.11 -6.16
C CYS A 8 2.77 24.58 -5.97
N ASN A 9 1.81 23.65 -5.97
CA ASN A 9 0.38 23.94 -5.79
C ASN A 9 -0.09 23.83 -4.32
N LEU A 10 0.85 23.64 -3.39
CA LEU A 10 0.57 23.18 -2.02
C LEU A 10 0.41 24.30 -1.00
N GLY A 11 0.55 25.56 -1.43
CA GLY A 11 0.40 26.76 -0.60
C GLY A 11 1.75 27.38 -0.21
N PRO A 12 1.75 28.34 0.74
CA PRO A 12 2.90 29.20 1.02
C PRO A 12 4.10 28.46 1.64
N HIS A 13 3.85 27.33 2.31
CA HIS A 13 4.87 26.52 2.97
C HIS A 13 4.83 25.09 2.42
N CYS A 14 5.92 24.67 1.78
CA CYS A 14 6.11 23.30 1.36
C CYS A 14 7.49 22.80 1.76
N TRP A 15 7.57 21.50 1.98
CA TRP A 15 8.84 20.81 2.11
C TRP A 15 9.10 20.05 0.82
N ARG A 16 10.33 20.14 0.29
CA ARG A 16 10.74 19.42 -0.92
C ARG A 16 11.58 18.23 -0.49
N ASP A 17 11.14 17.05 -0.88
CA ASP A 17 11.88 15.81 -0.66
C ASP A 17 13.19 15.82 -1.50
N PRO A 18 14.37 15.63 -0.87
CA PRO A 18 15.64 15.57 -1.57
C PRO A 18 15.78 14.37 -2.52
N PHE A 19 15.07 13.28 -2.26
CA PHE A 19 15.14 12.04 -3.06
C PHE A 19 14.03 11.99 -4.11
N GLY A 20 12.81 12.38 -3.73
CA GLY A 20 11.65 12.25 -4.59
C GLY A 20 11.37 13.45 -5.51
N LYS A 21 12.05 14.60 -5.32
CA LYS A 21 11.68 15.92 -5.91
C LYS A 21 10.22 16.33 -5.69
N LYS A 22 9.48 15.59 -4.86
CA LYS A 22 8.07 15.79 -4.57
C LYS A 22 7.94 16.85 -3.48
N HIS A 23 6.96 17.73 -3.66
CA HIS A 23 6.65 18.73 -2.65
C HIS A 23 5.55 18.18 -1.74
N TYR A 24 5.74 18.36 -0.43
CA TYR A 24 4.77 18.04 0.61
C TYR A 24 4.27 19.34 1.24
N LYS A 25 2.96 19.40 1.52
CA LYS A 25 2.35 20.57 2.17
C LYS A 25 2.69 20.58 3.65
N LEU A 26 3.37 21.64 4.11
CA LEU A 26 3.56 21.85 5.54
C LEU A 26 2.28 22.47 6.13
N ARG A 27 1.71 21.77 7.10
CA ARG A 27 0.55 22.22 7.88
C ARG A 27 1.00 22.93 9.15
N THR A 28 0.07 23.60 9.83
CA THR A 28 0.36 24.42 11.01
C THR A 28 1.04 23.64 12.14
N HIS A 29 0.67 22.37 12.36
CA HIS A 29 1.28 21.54 13.39
C HIS A 29 2.72 21.12 13.03
N HIS A 30 2.99 20.77 11.77
CA HIS A 30 4.35 20.53 11.27
C HIS A 30 5.23 21.76 11.46
N LEU A 31 4.71 22.95 11.17
CA LEU A 31 5.43 24.21 11.38
C LEU A 31 5.71 24.48 12.87
N LYS A 32 4.78 24.17 13.77
CA LYS A 32 5.00 24.31 15.23
C LYS A 32 6.09 23.37 15.73
N ALA A 33 6.08 22.11 15.29
CA ALA A 33 7.12 21.14 15.64
C ALA A 33 8.50 21.60 15.14
N LEU A 34 8.60 22.11 13.91
CA LEU A 34 9.83 22.69 13.38
C LEU A 34 10.32 23.90 14.22
N ILE A 35 9.41 24.75 14.71
CA ILE A 35 9.77 25.90 15.55
C ILE A 35 10.28 25.45 16.93
N GLU A 36 9.66 24.44 17.53
CA GLU A 36 10.06 23.89 18.83
C GLU A 36 11.47 23.27 18.75
N LEU A 37 11.77 22.56 17.67
CA LEU A 37 13.10 22.02 17.40
C LEU A 37 14.16 23.12 17.24
N VAL A 38 13.81 24.23 16.58
CA VAL A 38 14.71 25.39 16.46
C VAL A 38 14.94 26.05 17.82
N GLN A 39 13.92 26.13 18.67
CA GLN A 39 14.06 26.63 20.04
C GLN A 39 14.94 25.72 20.92
N GLN A 40 14.96 24.42 20.65
CA GLN A 40 15.83 23.44 21.31
C GLN A 40 17.28 23.45 20.80
N GLY A 41 17.61 24.32 19.84
CA GLY A 41 18.99 24.54 19.37
C GLY A 41 19.33 23.88 18.03
N LEU A 42 18.36 23.28 17.32
CA LEU A 42 18.57 22.77 15.96
C LEU A 42 18.53 23.90 14.92
N VAL A 43 19.53 23.92 14.04
CA VAL A 43 19.62 24.93 12.96
C VAL A 43 18.85 24.43 11.74
N LEU A 44 17.57 24.81 11.60
CA LEU A 44 16.76 24.52 10.42
C LEU A 44 16.93 25.60 9.33
N ASN A 45 18.08 25.63 8.67
CA ASN A 45 18.34 26.62 7.61
C ASN A 45 17.80 26.18 6.24
N THR A 46 17.75 24.87 6.00
CA THR A 46 17.54 24.31 4.66
C THR A 46 16.47 23.22 4.69
N HIS A 47 15.89 22.95 3.52
CA HIS A 47 14.91 21.87 3.36
C HIS A 47 15.48 20.47 3.69
N ASN A 48 16.80 20.31 3.84
CA ASN A 48 17.43 19.05 4.25
C ASN A 48 17.50 18.86 5.77
N ASP A 49 17.26 19.92 6.55
CA ASP A 49 17.43 19.88 8.01
C ASP A 49 16.16 19.39 8.74
N VAL A 50 15.10 19.04 8.01
CA VAL A 50 13.84 18.57 8.61
C VAL A 50 14.04 17.19 9.23
N PRO A 51 13.80 17.03 10.55
CA PRO A 51 13.98 15.75 11.22
C PRO A 51 13.09 14.65 10.66
N GLU A 52 13.56 13.42 10.81
CA GLU A 52 12.87 12.20 10.36
C GLU A 52 11.44 12.11 10.86
N GLU A 53 11.18 12.48 12.11
CA GLU A 53 9.83 12.46 12.70
C GLU A 53 8.81 13.30 11.92
N ILE A 54 9.22 14.48 11.45
CA ILE A 54 8.35 15.37 10.67
C ILE A 54 8.23 14.87 9.22
N ARG A 55 9.28 14.24 8.68
CA ARG A 55 9.23 13.58 7.36
C ARG A 55 8.23 12.43 7.38
N ASP A 56 8.30 11.56 8.38
CA ASP A 56 7.40 10.43 8.57
C ASP A 56 5.95 10.88 8.74
N GLN A 57 5.73 11.94 9.54
CA GLN A 57 4.39 12.50 9.71
C GLN A 57 3.83 13.07 8.40
N LEU A 58 4.66 13.69 7.56
CA LEU A 58 4.26 14.14 6.22
C LEU A 58 3.95 12.96 5.27
N TYR A 59 4.73 11.89 5.31
CA TYR A 59 4.49 10.69 4.51
C TYR A 59 3.20 9.98 4.93
N ALA A 60 2.99 9.81 6.24
CA ALA A 60 1.78 9.20 6.79
C ALA A 60 0.52 10.02 6.45
N GLU A 61 0.59 11.35 6.52
CA GLU A 61 -0.54 12.22 6.14
C GLU A 61 -0.82 12.23 4.64
N ASP A 62 0.19 12.18 3.78
CA ASP A 62 -0.01 12.07 2.32
C ASP A 62 -0.59 10.70 1.96
N HIS A 63 -0.11 9.63 2.62
CA HIS A 63 -0.65 8.28 2.47
C HIS A 63 -2.12 8.23 2.89
N GLN A 64 -2.46 8.70 4.09
CA GLN A 64 -3.85 8.76 4.58
C GLN A 64 -4.75 9.61 3.68
N ARG A 65 -4.23 10.66 3.05
CA ARG A 65 -5.01 11.48 2.09
C ARG A 65 -5.28 10.72 0.78
N ARG A 66 -4.31 9.94 0.29
CA ARG A 66 -4.47 9.11 -0.93
C ARG A 66 -5.42 7.94 -0.69
N GLU A 67 -5.37 7.37 0.50
CA GLU A 67 -6.19 6.24 0.95
C GLU A 67 -7.63 6.65 1.26
N ARG A 68 -7.92 7.93 1.47
CA ARG A 68 -9.30 8.40 1.54
C ARG A 68 -9.89 8.40 0.13
N PRO A 69 -10.85 7.50 -0.20
CA PRO A 69 -11.65 7.69 -1.40
C PRO A 69 -12.28 9.07 -1.33
N ALA A 70 -12.44 9.74 -2.48
CA ALA A 70 -13.07 11.04 -2.58
C ALA A 70 -14.53 11.00 -2.11
N SER A 71 -14.75 10.93 -0.80
CA SER A 71 -16.00 11.27 -0.13
C SER A 71 -15.84 12.72 0.31
N GLY A 72 -16.06 13.61 -0.64
CA GLY A 72 -16.34 15.00 -0.30
C GLY A 72 -17.74 15.06 0.32
N THR A 73 -17.83 14.99 1.63
CA THR A 73 -18.77 15.82 2.41
C THR A 73 -18.21 15.97 3.81
N SER A 74 -17.56 17.10 4.04
CA SER A 74 -17.36 17.66 5.36
C SER A 74 -18.64 18.33 5.83
N THR A 75 -19.08 17.95 7.03
CA THR A 75 -19.46 18.79 8.19
C THR A 75 -20.80 18.34 8.80
N SER A 76 -20.74 18.00 10.08
CA SER A 76 -21.78 17.45 10.92
C SER A 76 -22.92 18.45 11.21
N THR A 77 -24.17 17.98 11.10
CA THR A 77 -25.33 18.45 11.89
C THR A 77 -26.19 17.24 12.25
N PRO A 78 -26.72 17.13 13.48
CA PRO A 78 -27.47 15.96 13.92
C PRO A 78 -28.94 16.06 13.53
N GLY A 79 -29.46 15.06 12.82
CA GLY A 79 -30.91 14.84 12.70
C GLY A 79 -31.40 14.58 11.28
N LEU A 80 -32.19 13.52 11.18
CA LEU A 80 -33.07 13.07 10.08
C LEU A 80 -32.48 12.01 9.12
N PRO A 81 -33.23 10.91 8.85
CA PRO A 81 -32.82 9.88 7.92
C PRO A 81 -32.93 10.36 6.46
N PRO A 82 -32.23 9.73 5.51
CA PRO A 82 -32.19 10.16 4.12
C PRO A 82 -33.56 10.03 3.45
N ILE A 83 -33.98 11.11 2.78
CA ILE A 83 -35.19 11.11 1.95
C ILE A 83 -34.85 10.45 0.61
N THR A 84 -35.42 9.28 0.36
CA THR A 84 -35.41 8.63 -0.96
C THR A 84 -36.39 9.36 -1.86
N ILE A 85 -35.90 10.21 -2.78
CA ILE A 85 -36.73 10.79 -3.83
C ILE A 85 -36.82 9.79 -4.98
N ASN A 86 -37.87 8.98 -4.99
CA ASN A 86 -38.20 8.11 -6.11
C ASN A 86 -38.91 8.96 -7.18
N ASN A 87 -38.24 9.26 -8.29
CA ASN A 87 -38.85 9.98 -9.41
C ASN A 87 -39.74 9.00 -10.19
N VAL A 88 -41.02 8.93 -9.87
CA VAL A 88 -42.01 8.11 -10.57
C VAL A 88 -42.78 9.00 -11.55
N MET A 89 -42.63 8.72 -12.85
CA MET A 89 -43.45 9.29 -13.90
C MET A 89 -44.82 8.57 -13.91
N PRO A 90 -45.98 9.25 -14.03
CA PRO A 90 -47.27 8.57 -14.02
C PRO A 90 -47.52 7.82 -15.33
N SER A 91 -47.80 6.53 -15.23
CA SER A 91 -48.36 5.72 -16.31
C SER A 91 -49.69 6.29 -16.83
N PRO A 92 -50.05 5.97 -18.09
CA PRO A 92 -51.42 5.62 -18.44
C PRO A 92 -51.57 4.09 -18.56
N PHE A 93 -52.32 3.54 -17.61
CA PHE A 93 -53.38 2.51 -17.68
C PHE A 93 -53.28 1.23 -18.55
N GLN A 94 -53.96 0.20 -18.00
CA GLN A 94 -54.51 -1.06 -18.58
C GLN A 94 -53.55 -2.28 -18.53
N ASP A 95 -53.86 -3.47 -17.98
CA ASP A 95 -55.03 -4.09 -17.36
C ASP A 95 -54.56 -5.31 -16.50
N SER A 96 -55.44 -5.77 -15.60
CA SER A 96 -55.33 -6.85 -14.57
C SER A 96 -55.27 -8.31 -15.15
N PRO A 97 -55.29 -9.42 -14.35
CA PRO A 97 -54.35 -9.94 -13.32
C PRO A 97 -54.00 -11.46 -13.51
N LEU A 98 -53.20 -12.04 -12.58
CA LEU A 98 -53.11 -13.48 -12.11
C LEU A 98 -51.73 -14.20 -12.22
N PRO A 99 -51.45 -15.21 -11.34
CA PRO A 99 -50.19 -15.28 -10.59
C PRO A 99 -49.38 -16.60 -10.73
N ILE A 100 -48.22 -16.63 -10.04
CA ILE A 100 -47.49 -17.79 -9.47
C ILE A 100 -46.19 -18.25 -10.19
N SER A 101 -45.13 -18.25 -9.36
CA SER A 101 -43.98 -19.18 -9.29
C SER A 101 -42.66 -18.92 -10.03
N SER A 102 -41.62 -18.90 -9.18
CA SER A 102 -40.30 -19.51 -9.34
C SER A 102 -39.25 -18.77 -10.19
N SER A 103 -38.30 -18.12 -9.52
CA SER A 103 -37.02 -18.76 -9.15
C SER A 103 -36.04 -17.71 -8.63
N ALA A 104 -35.48 -17.99 -7.45
CA ALA A 104 -34.32 -17.30 -6.91
C ALA A 104 -33.10 -17.56 -7.79
N SER A 105 -32.26 -16.54 -8.01
CA SER A 105 -30.78 -16.59 -8.00
C SER A 105 -30.20 -15.30 -8.59
N ALA A 106 -30.24 -14.19 -7.85
CA ALA A 106 -29.31 -13.09 -8.09
C ALA A 106 -28.09 -13.32 -7.18
N ALA A 107 -27.04 -13.89 -7.79
CA ALA A 107 -25.76 -14.09 -7.14
C ALA A 107 -25.23 -12.77 -6.61
N SER A 108 -25.17 -12.68 -5.29
CA SER A 108 -24.41 -11.72 -4.53
C SER A 108 -22.92 -11.85 -4.87
N HIS A 109 -22.44 -11.06 -5.81
CA HIS A 109 -21.00 -10.78 -5.93
C HIS A 109 -20.59 -9.75 -4.87
N GLY A 110 -20.87 -10.06 -3.62
CA GLY A 110 -20.18 -9.48 -2.48
C GLY A 110 -18.95 -10.34 -2.19
N ARG A 111 -17.90 -10.22 -3.01
CA ARG A 111 -16.60 -10.77 -2.64
C ARG A 111 -15.90 -9.77 -1.72
N LEU A 112 -16.28 -9.79 -0.45
CA LEU A 112 -15.39 -9.40 0.63
C LEU A 112 -14.33 -10.51 0.74
N VAL A 113 -13.32 -10.48 -0.13
CA VAL A 113 -12.08 -11.20 0.18
C VAL A 113 -11.30 -10.22 1.03
N GLY A 114 -11.27 -10.42 2.34
CA GLY A 114 -10.28 -9.77 3.17
C GLY A 114 -8.92 -10.12 2.59
N SER A 115 -8.20 -9.13 2.06
CA SER A 115 -6.82 -9.34 1.65
C SER A 115 -6.05 -9.80 2.89
N VAL A 116 -5.40 -10.94 2.76
CA VAL A 116 -4.52 -11.44 3.82
C VAL A 116 -3.24 -10.63 3.70
N SER A 117 -3.18 -9.47 4.36
CA SER A 117 -1.94 -8.70 4.52
C SER A 117 -0.92 -9.59 5.22
N LEU A 118 0.25 -9.76 4.59
CA LEU A 118 1.35 -10.52 5.19
C LEU A 118 2.18 -9.66 6.16
N ASP A 119 1.91 -8.35 6.22
CA ASP A 119 2.59 -7.36 7.07
C ASP A 119 4.12 -7.53 7.01
N ILE A 120 4.67 -7.57 5.80
CA ILE A 120 6.09 -7.77 5.58
C ILE A 120 6.84 -6.47 5.95
N PRO A 121 7.79 -6.51 6.91
CA PRO A 121 8.51 -5.31 7.33
C PRO A 121 9.55 -4.86 6.29
N GLY A 122 9.87 -3.56 6.32
CA GLY A 122 10.89 -2.96 5.47
C GLY A 122 10.42 -2.59 4.05
N PRO A 123 11.34 -2.09 3.20
CA PRO A 123 11.03 -1.75 1.82
C PRO A 123 10.62 -2.97 0.98
N ARG A 124 9.62 -2.81 0.12
CA ARG A 124 9.02 -3.92 -0.66
C ARG A 124 10.00 -4.57 -1.62
N ASP A 125 10.83 -3.78 -2.29
CA ASP A 125 11.87 -4.23 -3.20
C ASP A 125 12.97 -5.01 -2.46
N LEU A 126 13.41 -4.52 -1.29
CA LEU A 126 14.36 -5.24 -0.44
C LEU A 126 13.77 -6.54 0.12
N ALA A 127 12.47 -6.55 0.44
CA ALA A 127 11.79 -7.77 0.88
C ALA A 127 11.79 -8.85 -0.21
N VAL A 128 11.57 -8.48 -1.48
CA VAL A 128 11.66 -9.41 -2.62
C VAL A 128 13.07 -9.99 -2.74
N LEU A 129 14.11 -9.17 -2.57
CA LEU A 129 15.51 -9.63 -2.59
C LEU A 129 15.81 -10.59 -1.43
N ALA A 130 15.45 -10.21 -0.20
CA ALA A 130 15.66 -11.04 0.99
C ALA A 130 14.93 -12.38 0.89
N TYR A 131 13.73 -12.38 0.29
CA TYR A 131 13.00 -13.62 0.01
C TYR A 131 13.70 -14.51 -1.01
N SER A 132 14.28 -13.91 -2.06
CA SER A 132 15.05 -14.66 -3.07
C SER A 132 16.29 -15.32 -2.45
N ASP A 133 17.01 -14.59 -1.59
CA ASP A 133 18.18 -15.12 -0.89
C ASP A 133 17.79 -16.26 0.06
N TRP A 134 16.67 -16.12 0.77
CA TRP A 134 16.12 -17.19 1.60
C TRP A 134 15.73 -18.42 0.76
N GLN A 135 15.04 -18.25 -0.37
CA GLN A 135 14.67 -19.36 -1.26
C GLN A 135 15.92 -20.10 -1.77
N ARG A 136 16.96 -19.36 -2.18
CA ARG A 136 18.22 -19.93 -2.65
C ARG A 136 19.00 -20.64 -1.55
N SER A 137 18.88 -20.20 -0.30
CA SER A 137 19.51 -20.84 0.87
C SER A 137 18.86 -22.19 1.22
N ASN A 138 17.61 -22.42 0.83
CA ASN A 138 16.89 -23.68 1.04
C ASN A 138 17.22 -24.76 0.00
N VAL A 139 18.11 -24.48 -0.95
CA VAL A 139 18.41 -25.37 -2.09
C VAL A 139 19.92 -25.51 -2.24
N VAL A 140 20.39 -26.72 -2.50
CA VAL A 140 21.83 -26.99 -2.75
C VAL A 140 22.17 -26.88 -4.23
N ASP A 141 21.27 -27.31 -5.11
CA ASP A 141 21.48 -27.33 -6.56
C ASP A 141 21.52 -25.92 -7.16
N GLU A 142 22.61 -25.61 -7.86
CA GLU A 142 22.83 -24.29 -8.48
C GLU A 142 21.87 -24.02 -9.64
N ALA A 143 21.48 -25.05 -10.40
CA ALA A 143 20.52 -24.87 -11.48
C ALA A 143 19.15 -24.48 -10.93
N GLN A 144 18.71 -25.10 -9.83
CA GLN A 144 17.48 -24.74 -9.15
C GLN A 144 17.57 -23.34 -8.49
N LYS A 145 18.71 -22.95 -7.90
CA LYS A 145 18.91 -21.57 -7.42
C LYS A 145 18.77 -20.53 -8.54
N ALA A 146 19.27 -20.83 -9.74
CA ALA A 146 19.13 -19.94 -10.89
C ALA A 146 17.66 -19.76 -11.32
N GLU A 147 16.82 -20.79 -11.20
CA GLU A 147 15.39 -20.68 -11.45
C GLU A 147 14.69 -19.77 -10.43
N TYR A 148 15.08 -19.83 -9.15
CA TYR A 148 14.58 -18.92 -8.11
C TYR A 148 15.03 -17.47 -8.34
N GLN A 149 16.27 -17.27 -8.78
CA GLN A 149 16.77 -15.94 -9.17
C GLN A 149 15.94 -15.39 -10.34
N LYS A 150 15.67 -16.20 -11.35
CA LYS A 150 14.85 -15.81 -12.51
C LYS A 150 13.43 -15.41 -12.10
N ALA A 151 12.83 -16.13 -11.17
CA ALA A 151 11.52 -15.78 -10.62
C ALA A 151 11.56 -14.42 -9.88
N CYS A 152 12.60 -14.16 -9.10
CA CYS A 152 12.82 -12.87 -8.44
C CYS A 152 12.99 -11.73 -9.45
N ASP A 153 13.84 -11.93 -10.46
CA ASP A 153 14.08 -10.92 -11.50
C ASP A 153 12.79 -10.60 -12.28
N LEU A 154 11.90 -11.58 -12.48
CA LEU A 154 10.58 -11.38 -13.07
C LEU A 154 9.69 -10.47 -12.21
N VAL A 155 9.63 -10.73 -10.90
CA VAL A 155 8.84 -9.95 -9.95
C VAL A 155 9.33 -8.50 -9.91
N LEU A 156 10.64 -8.29 -9.79
CA LEU A 156 11.24 -6.95 -9.76
C LEU A 156 11.07 -6.19 -11.09
N ARG A 157 11.18 -6.88 -12.22
CA ARG A 157 11.02 -6.26 -13.55
C ARG A 157 9.61 -5.75 -13.78
N GLU A 158 8.61 -6.49 -13.33
CA GLU A 158 7.21 -6.07 -13.39
C GLU A 158 6.81 -5.16 -12.22
N MET A 159 7.76 -4.78 -11.36
CA MET A 159 7.56 -3.95 -10.17
C MET A 159 6.49 -4.51 -9.22
N LEU A 160 6.40 -5.84 -9.14
CA LEU A 160 5.51 -6.52 -8.21
C LEU A 160 6.18 -6.67 -6.84
N ASP A 161 5.38 -6.64 -5.79
CA ASP A 161 5.81 -7.01 -4.44
C ASP A 161 5.32 -8.40 -4.03
N LEU A 162 5.85 -8.92 -2.92
CA LEU A 162 5.53 -10.26 -2.44
C LEU A 162 4.06 -10.41 -2.00
N GLU A 163 3.41 -9.33 -1.56
CA GLU A 163 2.01 -9.36 -1.16
C GLU A 163 1.13 -9.53 -2.40
N GLN A 164 1.40 -8.76 -3.47
CA GLN A 164 0.72 -8.88 -4.76
C GLN A 164 0.91 -10.29 -5.37
N VAL A 165 2.15 -10.80 -5.36
CA VAL A 165 2.43 -12.16 -5.87
C VAL A 165 1.68 -13.22 -5.06
N TYR A 166 1.59 -13.03 -3.73
CA TYR A 166 0.87 -13.93 -2.86
C TYR A 166 -0.66 -13.84 -3.03
N GLU A 167 -1.20 -12.65 -3.30
CA GLU A 167 -2.64 -12.47 -3.56
C GLU A 167 -3.06 -13.07 -4.89
N ASP A 168 -2.28 -12.83 -5.94
CA ASP A 168 -2.63 -13.26 -7.30
C ASP A 168 -2.49 -14.78 -7.49
N GLN A 169 -1.60 -15.43 -6.71
CA GLN A 169 -1.25 -16.85 -6.83
C GLN A 169 -1.00 -17.30 -8.28
N ASN A 170 -0.52 -16.38 -9.14
CA ASN A 170 -0.49 -16.59 -10.58
C ASN A 170 0.74 -17.40 -11.00
N LEU A 171 0.57 -18.72 -11.05
CA LEU A 171 1.62 -19.63 -11.50
C LEU A 171 1.96 -19.47 -12.99
N ALA A 172 0.98 -19.11 -13.82
CA ALA A 172 1.15 -19.00 -15.26
C ALA A 172 2.11 -17.86 -15.63
N PHE A 173 2.09 -16.77 -14.87
CA PHE A 173 3.04 -15.64 -15.01
C PHE A 173 4.49 -16.11 -14.96
N PHE A 174 4.86 -16.90 -13.95
CA PHE A 174 6.23 -17.41 -13.79
C PHE A 174 6.58 -18.43 -14.87
N ILE A 175 5.65 -19.33 -15.21
CA ILE A 175 5.88 -20.35 -16.24
C ILE A 175 6.08 -19.70 -17.61
N GLN A 176 5.28 -18.69 -17.95
CA GLN A 176 5.42 -17.92 -19.19
C GLN A 176 6.71 -17.08 -19.20
N GLY A 177 7.13 -16.59 -18.04
CA GLY A 177 8.45 -15.99 -17.83
C GLY A 177 9.63 -16.99 -17.94
N GLY A 178 9.34 -18.27 -18.17
CA GLY A 178 10.33 -19.32 -18.36
C GLY A 178 10.91 -19.90 -17.08
N VAL A 179 10.23 -19.74 -15.95
CA VAL A 179 10.54 -20.43 -14.69
C VAL A 179 9.91 -21.82 -14.71
N LYS A 180 10.64 -22.85 -14.26
CA LYS A 180 10.08 -24.21 -14.16
C LYS A 180 8.85 -24.24 -13.24
N SER A 181 7.82 -24.99 -13.65
CA SER A 181 6.52 -25.07 -12.94
C SER A 181 6.63 -25.48 -11.47
N GLY A 182 7.55 -26.39 -11.13
CA GLY A 182 7.81 -26.79 -9.75
C GLY A 182 8.35 -25.65 -8.89
N VAL A 183 9.29 -24.88 -9.44
CA VAL A 183 9.89 -23.71 -8.78
C VAL A 183 8.84 -22.60 -8.63
N ALA A 184 8.08 -22.31 -9.70
CA ALA A 184 6.99 -21.33 -9.66
C ALA A 184 5.96 -21.65 -8.55
N ARG A 185 5.53 -22.91 -8.45
CA ARG A 185 4.60 -23.34 -7.39
C ARG A 185 5.16 -23.09 -6.00
N ARG A 186 6.44 -23.40 -5.80
CA ARG A 186 7.08 -23.31 -4.49
C ARG A 186 7.38 -21.86 -4.11
N PHE A 187 7.84 -21.07 -5.08
CA PHE A 187 8.05 -19.63 -4.95
C PHE A 187 6.81 -18.89 -4.48
N VAL A 188 5.61 -19.22 -4.97
CA VAL A 188 4.38 -18.56 -4.53
C VAL A 188 3.89 -19.10 -3.18
N SER A 189 3.99 -20.42 -2.97
CA SER A 189 3.47 -21.08 -1.76
C SER A 189 4.24 -20.70 -0.49
N ASP A 190 5.55 -20.45 -0.60
CA ASP A 190 6.41 -20.26 0.56
C ASP A 190 6.42 -18.81 1.08
N ILE A 191 5.85 -17.86 0.34
CA ILE A 191 5.83 -16.43 0.71
C ILE A 191 5.22 -16.23 2.10
N ALA A 192 4.07 -16.84 2.37
CA ALA A 192 3.41 -16.72 3.67
C ALA A 192 4.20 -17.36 4.83
N ARG A 193 5.02 -18.38 4.54
CA ARG A 193 5.90 -18.97 5.56
C ARG A 193 7.06 -18.01 5.84
N TRP A 194 7.74 -17.58 4.79
CA TRP A 194 8.86 -16.66 4.91
C TRP A 194 8.46 -15.35 5.59
N ALA A 195 7.33 -14.74 5.22
CA ALA A 195 6.86 -13.49 5.81
C ALA A 195 6.69 -13.56 7.34
N ARG A 196 6.17 -14.70 7.85
CA ARG A 196 6.03 -14.93 9.29
C ARG A 196 7.38 -15.03 10.01
N ASP A 197 8.32 -15.76 9.41
CA ASP A 197 9.65 -15.96 9.99
C ASP A 197 10.46 -14.66 9.93
N TYR A 198 10.42 -13.95 8.79
CA TYR A 198 11.11 -12.68 8.54
C TYR A 198 10.65 -11.56 9.49
N LYS A 199 9.36 -11.53 9.83
CA LYS A 199 8.83 -10.60 10.84
C LYS A 199 9.46 -10.80 12.22
N THR A 200 9.84 -12.03 12.56
CA THR A 200 10.45 -12.36 13.86
C THR A 200 11.93 -11.98 13.89
N THR A 201 12.65 -12.21 12.78
CA THR A 201 14.08 -11.87 12.66
C THR A 201 14.29 -10.36 12.56
N TYR A 202 13.53 -9.67 11.70
CA TYR A 202 13.64 -8.22 11.51
C TYR A 202 13.47 -7.45 12.83
N ARG A 203 12.52 -7.88 13.67
CA ARG A 203 12.28 -7.24 14.97
C ARG A 203 13.39 -7.49 15.99
N SER A 204 14.19 -8.53 15.81
CA SER A 204 15.33 -8.83 16.68
C SER A 204 16.54 -7.97 16.31
N ASP A 205 16.79 -7.80 15.01
CA ASP A 205 17.87 -6.94 14.50
C ASP A 205 17.64 -5.46 14.87
N ASP A 206 16.39 -4.98 14.83
CA ASP A 206 16.03 -3.61 15.27
C ASP A 206 16.25 -3.37 16.79
N ILE A 207 16.17 -4.41 17.62
CA ILE A 207 16.40 -4.30 19.07
C ILE A 207 17.91 -4.30 19.38
N GLU A 208 18.68 -5.08 18.63
CA GLU A 208 20.13 -5.18 18.83
C GLU A 208 20.85 -3.90 18.35
N VAL A 209 20.39 -3.29 17.25
CA VAL A 209 20.93 -2.00 16.75
C VAL A 209 20.57 -0.82 17.67
N ARG A 210 19.49 -0.91 18.46
CA ARG A 210 19.09 0.12 19.44
C ARG A 210 19.77 0.00 20.80
N SER A 211 20.55 -1.05 21.02
CA SER A 211 21.24 -1.33 22.29
C SER A 211 22.74 -0.98 22.27
N LEU A 212 23.21 -0.32 21.20
CA LEU A 212 24.56 0.21 21.01
C LEU A 212 24.52 1.72 20.83
#